data_AF-A0A0C9SY16-F1
#
_entry.id   AF-A0A0C9SY16-F1
#
_cell.length_a   1.000
_cell.length_b   1.000
_cell.length_c   1.000
_cell.angle_alpha   90.00
_cell.angle_beta   90.00
_cell.angle_gamma   90.00
#
_symmetry.space_group_name_H-M   'P 1'
#
loop_
_entity.id
_entity.type
_entity.pdbx_description
1 polymer ?
#
loop_
_entity_poly.entity_id
_entity_poly.type
_entity_poly.pdbx_seq_one_letter_code
_entity_poly.pdbx_strand_id
1 'polypeptide(L)' 'MCPVRAFAVWWAISRKKVHKLDGFVFRKRIGTNGISVDPTEGLTSQSFLECLRNNLLDISIDPRPYGIHSF' A
#
# COMPACT_ATOMS: atom_id res chain seq x y z
N MET A 1 3.30 13.50 -11.94
CA MET A 1 2.47 12.31 -11.70
C MET A 1 1.05 12.75 -11.40
N CYS A 2 0.01 12.10 -11.96
CA CYS A 2 -1.40 12.46 -11.69
C CYS A 2 -2.03 11.39 -10.78
N PRO A 3 -2.25 11.68 -9.48
CA PRO A 3 -2.79 10.70 -8.53
C PRO A 3 -4.14 10.14 -8.95
N VAL A 4 -5.01 10.99 -9.50
CA VAL A 4 -6.35 10.59 -9.99
C VAL A 4 -6.23 9.59 -11.13
N ARG A 5 -5.33 9.81 -12.07
CA ARG A 5 -5.09 8.87 -13.18
C ARG A 5 -4.50 7.56 -12.68
N ALA A 6 -3.54 7.62 -11.75
CA ALA A 6 -2.95 6.42 -11.16
C ALA A 6 -4.01 5.57 -10.45
N PHE A 7 -4.88 6.21 -9.65
CA PHE A 7 -5.99 5.55 -8.97
C PHE A 7 -7.01 4.97 -9.96
N ALA A 8 -7.40 5.72 -11.00
CA ALA A 8 -8.36 5.25 -12.00
C ALA A 8 -7.85 4.01 -12.74
N VAL A 9 -6.56 4.00 -13.10
CA VAL A 9 -5.91 2.83 -13.75
C VAL A 9 -5.87 1.65 -12.79
N TRP A 10 -5.44 1.86 -11.53
CA TRP A 10 -5.44 0.81 -10.51
C TRP A 10 -6.85 0.23 -10.32
N TRP A 11 -7.86 1.07 -10.15
CA TRP A 11 -9.26 0.64 -9.97
C TRP A 11 -9.79 -0.19 -11.13
N ALA A 12 -9.54 0.25 -12.38
CA ALA A 12 -9.98 -0.47 -13.58
C ALA A 12 -9.34 -1.85 -13.72
N ILE A 13 -8.06 -1.99 -13.34
CA ILE A 13 -7.34 -3.27 -13.36
C ILE A 13 -7.83 -4.17 -12.21
N SER A 14 -7.91 -3.62 -11.00
CA SER A 14 -8.33 -4.33 -9.80
C SER A 14 -9.72 -4.95 -9.97
N ARG A 15 -10.68 -4.20 -10.53
CA ARG A 15 -12.04 -4.72 -10.80
C ARG A 15 -12.09 -5.94 -11.71
N LYS A 16 -11.08 -6.13 -12.56
CA LYS A 16 -11.02 -7.26 -13.51
C LYS A 16 -10.30 -8.47 -12.91
N LYS A 17 -9.30 -8.23 -12.05
CA LYS A 17 -8.38 -9.26 -11.56
C LYS A 17 -8.67 -9.74 -10.15
N VAL A 18 -9.37 -8.93 -9.35
CA VAL A 18 -9.64 -9.22 -7.94
C VAL A 18 -11.12 -9.58 -7.79
N HIS A 19 -11.38 -10.81 -7.36
CA HIS A 19 -12.75 -11.32 -7.19
C HIS A 19 -13.52 -10.61 -6.06
N LYS A 20 -12.82 -10.08 -5.06
CA LYS A 20 -13.42 -9.36 -3.93
C LYS A 20 -12.62 -8.10 -3.60
N LEU A 21 -13.18 -6.94 -3.94
CA LEU A 21 -12.61 -5.61 -3.63
C LEU A 21 -13.32 -5.02 -2.43
N ASP A 22 -13.07 -5.59 -1.26
CA ASP A 22 -13.59 -5.12 0.01
C ASP A 22 -12.50 -4.62 0.95
N GLY A 23 -12.88 -3.64 1.77
CA GLY A 23 -12.06 -3.08 2.85
C GLY A 23 -10.89 -2.20 2.41
N PHE A 24 -9.82 -2.22 3.20
CA PHE A 24 -8.66 -1.35 3.00
C PHE A 24 -7.83 -1.78 1.79
N VAL A 25 -7.37 -0.79 1.01
CA VAL A 25 -6.37 -0.98 -0.07
C VAL A 25 -5.06 -1.53 0.49
N PHE A 26 -4.65 -0.99 1.64
CA PHE A 26 -3.47 -1.39 2.40
C PHE A 26 -3.90 -2.22 3.60
N ARG A 27 -3.99 -3.53 3.42
CA ARG A 27 -4.37 -4.49 4.47
C ARG A 27 -3.23 -4.73 5.45
N LYS A 28 -3.59 -4.92 6.72
CA LYS A 28 -2.65 -5.23 7.81
C LYS A 28 -1.73 -6.40 7.44
N ARG A 29 -0.43 -6.23 7.65
CA ARG A 29 0.55 -7.32 7.52
C ARG A 29 0.51 -8.22 8.74
N ILE A 30 0.63 -9.53 8.52
CA ILE A 30 0.73 -10.56 9.57
C ILE A 30 2.06 -11.30 9.39
N GLY A 31 2.96 -11.18 10.37
CA GLY A 31 4.30 -11.75 10.28
C GLY A 31 5.12 -11.14 9.14
N THR A 32 6.06 -11.90 8.58
CA THR A 32 6.99 -11.39 7.56
C THR A 32 6.34 -11.24 6.19
N ASN A 33 5.52 -12.19 5.75
CA ASN A 33 4.96 -12.21 4.38
C ASN A 33 3.43 -12.34 4.34
N GLY A 34 2.77 -12.38 5.49
CA GLY A 34 1.31 -12.52 5.55
C GLY A 34 0.60 -11.18 5.39
N ILE A 35 -0.61 -11.25 4.86
CA ILE A 35 -1.58 -10.16 4.81
C ILE A 35 -2.83 -10.67 5.52
N SER A 36 -3.48 -9.81 6.30
CA SER A 36 -4.71 -10.16 7.00
C SER A 36 -5.80 -10.58 6.01
N VAL A 37 -6.45 -11.69 6.34
CA VAL A 37 -7.65 -12.16 5.65
C VAL A 37 -8.85 -11.27 5.95
N ASP A 38 -8.82 -10.53 7.07
CA ASP A 38 -9.83 -9.54 7.41
C ASP A 38 -9.61 -8.26 6.59
N PRO A 39 -10.53 -7.92 5.68
CA PRO A 39 -10.41 -6.74 4.83
C PRO A 39 -10.55 -5.43 5.62
N THR A 40 -11.11 -5.47 6.84
CA THR A 40 -11.35 -4.30 7.70
C THR A 40 -10.14 -3.94 8.56
N GLU A 41 -9.10 -4.77 8.60
CA GLU A 41 -7.87 -4.46 9.30
C GLU A 41 -6.92 -3.64 8.43
N GLY A 42 -6.83 -2.34 8.72
CA GLY A 42 -5.88 -1.43 8.10
C GLY A 42 -4.44 -1.62 8.60
N LEU A 43 -3.48 -1.24 7.76
CA LEU A 43 -2.08 -1.08 8.15
C LEU A 43 -1.92 0.04 9.19
N THR A 44 -1.01 -0.14 10.16
CA THR A 44 -0.57 0.95 11.04
C THR A 44 0.31 1.91 10.24
N SER A 45 0.38 3.19 10.66
CA SER A 45 1.26 4.18 10.01
C SER A 45 2.73 3.73 9.96
N GLN A 46 3.20 3.01 10.99
CA GLN A 46 4.56 2.47 11.04
C GLN A 46 4.78 1.38 9.98
N SER A 47 3.87 0.41 9.89
CA SER A 47 3.96 -0.67 8.88
C SER A 47 3.78 -0.14 7.47
N PHE A 48 2.95 0.88 7.28
CA PHE A 48 2.84 1.58 6.00
C PHE A 48 4.16 2.24 5.61
N LEU A 49 4.79 2.99 6.53
CA LEU A 49 6.09 3.63 6.30
C LEU A 49 7.17 2.62 5.96
N GLU A 50 7.23 1.48 6.64
CA GLU A 50 8.17 0.40 6.31
C GLU A 50 7.98 -0.07 4.86
N CYS A 51 6.75 -0.34 4.45
CA CYS A 51 6.45 -0.76 3.08
C CYS A 51 6.81 0.32 2.06
N LEU A 52 6.48 1.59 2.36
CA LEU A 52 6.84 2.72 1.51
C LEU A 52 8.35 2.82 1.33
N ARG A 53 9.13 2.71 2.41
CA ARG A 53 10.59 2.77 2.38
C ARG A 53 11.18 1.62 1.56
N ASN A 54 10.67 0.41 1.72
CA ASN A 54 11.11 -0.74 0.93
C ASN A 54 10.82 -0.54 -0.57
N ASN A 55 9.61 -0.08 -0.91
CA ASN A 55 9.26 0.21 -2.31
C ASN A 55 10.14 1.31 -2.93
N LEU A 56 10.55 2.32 -2.15
CA LEU A 56 11.48 3.36 -2.62
C LEU A 56 12.88 2.80 -2.88
N LEU A 57 13.38 1.93 -1.98
CA LEU A 57 14.65 1.24 -2.16
C LEU A 57 14.65 0.34 -3.41
N ASP A 58 13.54 -0.34 -3.69
CA ASP A 58 13.40 -1.20 -4.88
C ASP A 58 13.56 -0.43 -6.19
N ILE A 59 13.20 0.86 -6.20
CA ILE A 59 13.40 1.77 -7.34
C ILE A 59 14.61 2.69 -7.18
N SER A 60 15.54 2.36 -6.28
CA SER A 60 16.79 3.08 -6.02
C SER A 60 16.62 4.54 -5.59
N ILE A 61 15.52 4.85 -4.89
CA ILE A 61 15.26 6.15 -4.29
C ILE A 61 15.60 6.10 -2.80
N ASP A 62 16.34 7.11 -2.31
CA ASP A 62 16.64 7.26 -0.88
C ASP A 62 15.33 7.47 -0.08
N PRO A 63 14.99 6.58 0.86
CA PRO A 63 13.74 6.67 1.60
C PRO A 63 13.75 7.70 2.74
N ARG A 64 14.92 8.21 3.16
CA ARG A 64 15.07 9.11 4.32
C ARG A 64 14.20 10.38 4.27
N PRO A 65 14.02 11.04 3.11
CA PRO A 65 13.19 12.25 3.00
C PRO A 65 11.68 12.00 3.13
N TYR A 66 11.20 10.75 3.03
CA TYR A 66 9.77 10.43 2.91
C TYR A 66 9.10 10.02 4.23
N GLY A 67 9.73 10.29 5.38
CA GLY A 67 9.23 9.93 6.71
C GLY A 67 8.90 11.11 7.64
N ILE A 68 8.91 12.35 7.13
CA ILE A 68 8.84 13.59 7.93
C ILE A 68 7.43 14.17 8.07
N HIS A 69 6.45 13.61 7.36
CA HIS A 69 5.06 14.02 7.42
C HIS A 69 4.22 12.85 7.91
N SER A 70 3.51 13.06 9.03
CA SER A 70 2.65 12.06 9.66
C SER A 70 1.66 11.45 8.67
N PHE A 71 1.55 10.13 8.67
CA PHE A 71 0.54 9.33 7.93
C PHE A 71 -0.54 8.83 8.88
#